data_AF-A0A1R0H678-F1
#
_entry.id   AF-A0A1R0H678-F1
#
_cell.length_a   1.000
_cell.length_b   1.000
_cell.length_c   1.000
_cell.angle_alpha   90.00
_cell.angle_beta   90.00
_cell.angle_gamma   90.00
#
_symmetry.space_group_name_H-M   'P 1'
#
loop_
_entity.id
_entity.type
_entity.pdbx_description
1 polymer ?
#
loop_
_entity_poly.entity_id
_entity_poly.type
_entity_poly.pdbx_seq_one_letter_code
_entity_poly.pdbx_strand_id
1 'polypeptide(L)'
;MVYVLNDFQTGNEYSEDFHPDDLSQHIKILLSKIPQDTHIDGDTDSLSELNNTTSSNSSVRNSDSISYRRHPKEASEAPTDPMSTEMILEEIKRFEKELAHIKKLTLYYLLLSNAILFLFTTFINYVFEKGNWALSDSFWFSFTAFTTLGYGDVVPEKRTTMAFFGLFVVLGISLFSYIIVLSVDFFYNYAKKKIDGYLAKFG
;
A
#
# COMPACT_ATOMS: atom_id res chain seq x y z
N MET A 1 45.69 19.42 7.23
CA MET A 1 44.39 19.63 6.53
C MET A 1 44.53 19.02 5.14
N VAL A 2 44.83 17.72 5.04
CA VAL A 2 43.94 16.56 5.33
C VAL A 2 42.87 16.44 4.25
N TYR A 3 43.21 15.62 3.25
CA TYR A 3 42.36 14.55 2.71
C TYR A 3 40.88 14.86 2.43
N VAL A 4 40.60 15.69 1.41
CA VAL A 4 39.32 15.55 0.67
C VAL A 4 39.55 15.73 -0.84
N LEU A 5 40.73 15.33 -1.33
CA LEU A 5 40.91 15.01 -2.74
C LEU A 5 40.65 13.52 -2.90
N ASN A 6 39.79 13.18 -3.86
CA ASN A 6 40.04 12.13 -4.84
C ASN A 6 39.33 10.76 -4.79
N ASP A 7 38.35 10.50 -3.91
CA ASP A 7 37.79 9.12 -3.83
C ASP A 7 36.32 8.94 -4.24
N PHE A 8 35.68 9.93 -4.89
CA PHE A 8 34.33 9.70 -5.44
C PHE A 8 34.28 8.80 -6.68
N GLN A 9 35.43 8.31 -7.15
CA GLN A 9 35.53 7.36 -8.24
C GLN A 9 36.65 6.34 -7.99
N THR A 10 36.42 5.38 -7.09
CA THR A 10 36.84 3.97 -7.27
C THR A 10 36.23 3.16 -6.15
N GLY A 11 35.71 1.96 -6.44
CA GLY A 11 35.17 1.06 -5.43
C GLY A 11 33.79 0.46 -5.71
N ASN A 12 33.39 0.36 -6.99
CA ASN A 12 32.57 -0.77 -7.43
C ASN A 12 33.44 -2.04 -7.34
N GLU A 13 33.65 -2.53 -6.12
CA GLU A 13 34.27 -3.82 -5.86
C GLU A 13 33.86 -4.26 -4.45
N TYR A 14 32.61 -4.73 -4.32
CA TYR A 14 32.22 -5.50 -3.13
C TYR A 14 32.86 -6.88 -3.26
N SER A 15 34.04 -6.97 -2.67
CA SER A 15 34.85 -8.16 -2.45
C SER A 15 34.07 -9.25 -1.72
N GLU A 16 34.23 -10.45 -2.26
CA GLU A 16 33.60 -11.73 -1.94
C GLU A 16 34.19 -12.38 -0.68
N ASP A 17 34.45 -11.62 0.38
CA ASP A 17 35.15 -12.10 1.60
C ASP A 17 34.38 -11.74 2.89
N PHE A 18 33.17 -12.28 3.06
CA PHE A 18 32.49 -12.26 4.35
C PHE A 18 32.91 -13.48 5.19
N HIS A 19 33.93 -13.31 6.04
CA HIS A 19 34.38 -14.36 6.96
C HIS A 19 33.34 -14.55 8.08
N PRO A 20 32.86 -15.77 8.37
CA PRO A 20 31.80 -16.05 9.36
C PRO A 20 32.15 -15.63 10.80
N ASP A 21 33.42 -15.31 11.06
CA ASP A 21 33.92 -14.89 12.37
C ASP A 21 33.56 -13.43 12.71
N ASP A 22 33.37 -12.56 11.69
CA ASP A 22 33.00 -11.15 11.90
C ASP A 22 31.56 -11.00 12.43
N LEU A 23 30.64 -11.86 11.98
CA LEU A 23 29.28 -11.89 12.48
C LEU A 23 29.23 -12.28 13.96
N SER A 24 30.06 -13.24 14.36
CA SER A 24 30.14 -13.75 15.72
C SER A 24 30.67 -12.70 16.71
N GLN A 25 31.65 -11.89 16.29
CA GLN A 25 32.15 -10.76 17.07
C GLN A 25 31.10 -9.66 17.20
N HIS A 26 30.38 -9.36 16.11
CA HIS A 26 29.32 -8.37 16.11
C HIS A 26 28.17 -8.77 17.06
N ILE A 27 27.77 -10.04 17.06
CA ILE A 27 26.76 -10.58 17.97
C ILE A 27 27.22 -10.51 19.44
N LYS A 28 28.48 -10.83 19.74
CA LYS A 28 29.03 -10.70 21.11
C LYS A 28 29.01 -9.26 21.62
N ILE A 29 29.32 -8.29 20.76
CA ILE A 29 29.26 -6.87 21.10
C ILE A 29 27.82 -6.46 21.39
N LEU A 30 26.86 -6.92 20.57
CA LEU A 30 25.44 -6.66 20.80
C LEU A 30 24.92 -7.30 22.08
N LEU A 31 25.35 -8.53 22.40
CA LEU A 31 25.01 -9.22 23.65
C LEU A 31 25.63 -8.54 24.88
N SER A 32 26.84 -7.98 24.77
CA SER A 32 27.49 -7.25 25.87
C SER A 32 26.79 -5.95 26.27
N LYS A 33 25.90 -5.43 25.41
CA LYS A 33 25.11 -4.22 25.67
C LYS A 33 23.74 -4.48 26.28
N ILE A 34 23.36 -5.75 26.46
CA ILE A 34 22.11 -6.11 27.14
C ILE A 34 22.40 -6.13 28.65
N PRO A 35 21.73 -5.29 29.47
CA PRO A 35 21.89 -5.33 30.93
C PRO A 35 21.43 -6.69 31.46
N GLN A 36 22.33 -7.43 32.09
CA GLN A 36 22.04 -8.68 32.82
C GLN A 36 21.81 -8.34 34.29
N ASP A 37 20.71 -7.64 34.58
CA ASP A 37 20.36 -7.27 35.95
C ASP A 37 19.19 -8.14 36.40
N THR A 38 19.52 -9.39 36.71
CA THR A 38 18.74 -10.18 37.66
C THR A 38 19.72 -11.05 38.44
N HIS A 39 20.16 -10.58 39.61
CA HIS A 39 20.25 -11.50 40.74
C HIS A 39 20.23 -10.80 42.09
N ILE A 40 19.51 -11.48 42.98
CA ILE A 40 19.35 -11.35 44.42
C ILE A 40 20.71 -11.42 45.12
N ASP A 41 20.90 -10.62 46.17
CA ASP A 41 21.53 -10.90 47.48
C ASP A 41 21.51 -9.55 48.23
N GLY A 42 21.00 -9.38 49.45
CA GLY A 42 21.11 -10.26 50.60
C GLY A 42 22.08 -9.61 51.59
N ASP A 43 21.71 -8.49 52.21
CA ASP A 43 22.44 -7.95 53.38
C ASP A 43 21.46 -7.34 54.40
N THR A 44 21.50 -7.96 55.58
CA THR A 44 20.92 -7.57 56.86
C THR A 44 21.62 -6.33 57.41
N ASP A 45 20.85 -5.31 57.79
CA ASP A 45 20.97 -4.60 59.07
C ASP A 45 20.33 -3.20 58.96
N SER A 46 19.08 -3.11 59.42
CA SER A 46 18.51 -1.91 60.04
C SER A 46 17.20 -2.31 60.69
N LEU A 47 17.29 -2.41 62.00
CA LEU A 47 16.25 -2.74 62.95
C LEU A 47 15.08 -1.76 62.87
N SER A 48 13.90 -2.30 63.20
CA SER A 48 12.88 -1.70 64.08
C SER A 48 12.23 -0.37 63.68
N GLU A 49 10.92 -0.30 63.97
CA GLU A 49 10.02 0.85 63.80
C GLU A 49 9.46 0.94 62.36
N LEU A 50 8.18 0.71 62.07
CA LEU A 50 6.99 0.92 62.86
C LEU A 50 6.00 -0.23 62.64
N ASN A 51 5.77 -1.00 63.70
CA ASN A 51 4.51 -1.68 63.88
C ASN A 51 3.51 -0.71 64.54
N ASN A 52 2.25 -0.89 64.18
CA ASN A 52 1.05 -0.42 64.87
C ASN A 52 0.74 1.10 64.80
N THR A 53 -0.42 1.44 64.23
CA THR A 53 -1.67 1.71 64.99
C THR A 53 -2.57 2.71 64.23
N THR A 54 -3.71 2.21 63.76
CA THR A 54 -5.06 2.80 63.93
C THR A 54 -5.59 3.94 63.03
N SER A 55 -6.63 3.53 62.29
CA SER A 55 -7.93 4.17 62.00
C SER A 55 -8.01 5.56 61.37
N SER A 56 -8.62 5.59 60.18
CA SER A 56 -9.98 6.15 60.06
C SER A 56 -10.68 5.73 58.76
N ASN A 57 -11.95 5.33 58.93
CA ASN A 57 -12.94 5.03 57.90
C ASN A 57 -13.17 6.18 56.91
N SER A 58 -13.48 5.86 55.65
CA SER A 58 -14.68 6.41 54.97
C SER A 58 -14.98 5.70 53.64
N SER A 59 -16.13 5.03 53.64
CA SER A 59 -17.14 4.98 52.55
C SER A 59 -16.71 4.66 51.12
N VAL A 60 -16.97 3.41 50.73
CA VAL A 60 -17.96 3.02 49.71
C VAL A 60 -18.21 4.03 48.58
N ARG A 61 -17.72 3.71 47.38
CA ARG A 61 -18.51 3.87 46.15
C ARG A 61 -18.12 2.81 45.12
N ASN A 62 -19.09 1.93 44.86
CA ASN A 62 -19.12 0.91 43.83
C ASN A 62 -19.27 1.52 42.42
N SER A 63 -19.15 0.64 41.42
CA SER A 63 -19.56 0.73 40.00
C SER A 63 -18.52 1.28 39.02
N ASP A 64 -18.19 0.66 37.88
CA ASP A 64 -18.43 -0.68 37.33
C ASP A 64 -17.33 -0.89 36.28
N SER A 65 -16.55 -1.97 36.37
CA SER A 65 -15.67 -2.38 35.27
C SER A 65 -16.47 -3.25 34.30
N ILE A 66 -16.65 -2.75 33.08
CA ILE A 66 -17.23 -3.51 31.97
C ILE A 66 -16.28 -4.69 31.67
N SER A 67 -16.59 -5.84 32.25
CA SER A 67 -15.96 -7.11 31.91
C SER A 67 -16.49 -7.57 30.56
N TYR A 68 -15.66 -7.51 29.53
CA TYR A 68 -15.86 -8.26 28.29
C TYR A 68 -15.89 -9.75 28.61
N ARG A 69 -17.09 -10.28 28.83
CA ARG A 69 -17.34 -11.70 29.04
C ARG A 69 -17.11 -12.44 27.73
N ARG A 70 -15.93 -13.05 27.57
CA ARG A 70 -15.71 -14.13 26.60
C ARG A 70 -16.72 -15.25 26.92
N HIS A 71 -17.62 -15.52 26.00
CA HIS A 71 -18.45 -16.73 25.97
C HIS A 71 -17.82 -17.68 24.94
N PRO A 72 -17.13 -18.75 25.36
CA PRO A 72 -16.78 -19.85 24.48
C PRO A 72 -17.76 -20.99 24.77
N LYS A 73 -18.89 -21.05 24.06
CA LYS A 73 -19.70 -22.28 23.96
C LYS A 73 -20.44 -22.29 22.63
N GLU A 74 -20.08 -23.30 21.84
CA GLU A 74 -20.92 -24.05 20.92
C GLU A 74 -21.69 -23.28 19.86
N ALA A 75 -21.29 -23.58 18.62
CA ALA A 75 -22.15 -23.63 17.46
C ALA A 75 -23.48 -24.33 17.83
N SER A 76 -24.47 -23.55 18.22
CA SER A 76 -25.86 -23.92 17.99
C SER A 76 -26.03 -23.84 16.49
N GLU A 77 -25.93 -24.98 15.81
CA GLU A 77 -26.67 -25.22 14.57
C GLU A 77 -28.13 -24.85 14.87
N ALA A 78 -28.49 -23.59 14.62
CA ALA A 78 -29.86 -23.28 14.33
C ALA A 78 -30.25 -24.20 13.16
N PRO A 79 -31.47 -24.77 13.13
CA PRO A 79 -32.00 -25.32 11.89
C PRO A 79 -32.10 -24.17 10.90
N THR A 80 -31.01 -23.87 10.20
CA THR A 80 -31.03 -23.10 8.96
C THR A 80 -31.82 -23.97 8.02
N ASP A 81 -33.12 -23.71 7.95
CA ASP A 81 -33.95 -24.19 6.87
C ASP A 81 -33.16 -23.92 5.58
N PRO A 82 -32.79 -24.97 4.82
CA PRO A 82 -31.98 -24.80 3.61
C PRO A 82 -32.61 -23.80 2.64
N MET A 83 -33.92 -23.59 2.72
CA MET A 83 -34.64 -22.60 1.92
C MET A 83 -34.30 -21.14 2.29
N SER A 84 -34.01 -20.85 3.57
CA SER A 84 -33.65 -19.51 4.03
C SER A 84 -32.21 -19.11 3.67
N THR A 85 -31.28 -20.06 3.67
CA THR A 85 -29.86 -19.83 3.32
C THR A 85 -29.64 -19.71 1.82
N GLU A 86 -30.34 -20.51 1.01
CA GLU A 86 -30.30 -20.40 -0.46
C GLU A 86 -30.80 -19.03 -0.93
N MET A 87 -31.86 -18.50 -0.31
CA MET A 87 -32.39 -17.17 -0.60
C MET A 87 -31.35 -16.06 -0.37
N ILE A 88 -30.62 -16.11 0.75
CA ILE A 88 -29.58 -15.14 1.07
C ILE A 88 -28.40 -15.26 0.08
N LEU A 89 -28.02 -16.48 -0.31
CA LEU A 89 -26.94 -16.69 -1.28
C LEU A 89 -27.30 -16.19 -2.68
N GLU A 90 -28.54 -16.36 -3.13
CA GLU A 90 -28.99 -15.82 -4.42
C GLU A 90 -28.97 -14.28 -4.43
N GLU A 91 -29.40 -13.65 -3.35
CA GLU A 91 -29.38 -12.19 -3.19
C GLU A 91 -27.93 -11.66 -3.25
N ILE A 92 -27.00 -12.31 -2.55
CA ILE A 92 -25.56 -11.94 -2.57
C ILE A 92 -24.97 -12.11 -3.98
N LYS A 93 -25.22 -13.24 -4.65
CA LYS A 93 -24.74 -13.50 -6.01
C LYS A 93 -25.28 -12.47 -7.01
N ARG A 94 -26.52 -12.03 -6.83
CA ARG A 94 -27.12 -10.95 -7.63
C ARG A 94 -26.36 -9.65 -7.43
N PHE A 95 -26.14 -9.23 -6.18
CA PHE A 95 -25.39 -8.00 -5.88
C PHE A 95 -23.95 -8.03 -6.41
N GLU A 96 -23.25 -9.16 -6.32
CA GLU A 96 -21.90 -9.28 -6.89
C GLU A 96 -21.86 -9.07 -8.41
N LYS A 97 -22.88 -9.57 -9.13
CA LYS A 97 -22.99 -9.37 -10.58
C LYS A 97 -23.22 -7.89 -10.91
N GLU A 98 -24.10 -7.22 -10.18
CA GLU A 98 -24.35 -5.78 -10.33
C GLU A 98 -23.07 -4.97 -10.07
N LEU A 99 -22.34 -5.28 -8.99
CA LEU A 99 -21.06 -4.64 -8.68
C LEU A 99 -20.00 -4.87 -9.77
N ALA A 100 -19.92 -6.09 -10.30
CA ALA A 100 -18.99 -6.40 -11.39
C ALA A 100 -19.35 -5.65 -12.69
N HIS A 101 -20.64 -5.51 -12.98
CA HIS A 101 -21.13 -4.73 -14.11
C HIS A 101 -20.78 -3.24 -13.94
N ILE A 102 -21.05 -2.66 -12.77
CA ILE A 102 -20.70 -1.27 -12.45
C ILE A 102 -19.19 -1.05 -12.59
N LYS A 103 -18.34 -1.93 -12.04
CA LYS A 103 -16.88 -1.81 -12.18
C LYS A 103 -16.43 -1.84 -13.65
N LYS A 104 -16.99 -2.72 -14.48
CA LYS A 104 -16.71 -2.76 -15.92
C LYS A 104 -17.14 -1.48 -16.63
N LEU A 105 -18.32 -0.97 -16.28
CA LEU A 105 -18.86 0.27 -16.82
C LEU A 105 -17.97 1.47 -16.44
N THR A 106 -17.57 1.57 -15.16
CA THR A 106 -16.62 2.58 -14.67
C THR A 106 -15.29 2.49 -15.40
N LEU A 107 -14.73 1.28 -15.58
CA LEU A 107 -13.49 1.07 -16.32
C LEU A 107 -13.61 1.53 -17.78
N TYR A 108 -14.72 1.21 -18.45
CA TYR A 108 -14.98 1.65 -19.82
C TYR A 108 -15.04 3.18 -19.93
N TYR A 109 -15.77 3.84 -19.04
CA TYR A 109 -15.83 5.32 -19.01
C TYR A 109 -14.48 5.95 -18.73
N LEU A 110 -13.63 5.33 -17.90
CA LEU A 110 -12.30 5.85 -17.61
C LEU A 110 -11.34 5.70 -18.79
N LEU A 111 -11.41 4.57 -19.50
CA LEU A 111 -10.64 4.38 -20.73
C LEU A 111 -11.06 5.37 -21.80
N LEU A 112 -12.38 5.59 -21.96
CA LEU A 112 -12.91 6.54 -22.91
C LEU A 112 -12.50 7.98 -22.57
N SER A 113 -12.59 8.39 -21.30
CA SER A 113 -12.19 9.73 -20.88
C SER A 113 -10.69 9.96 -21.04
N ASN A 114 -9.85 8.95 -20.75
CA ASN A 114 -8.40 9.03 -20.97
C ASN A 114 -8.06 9.14 -22.47
N ALA A 115 -8.72 8.36 -23.32
CA ALA A 115 -8.56 8.45 -24.77
C ALA A 115 -8.98 9.82 -25.32
N ILE A 116 -10.09 10.38 -24.83
CA ILE A 116 -10.53 11.74 -25.19
C ILE A 116 -9.51 12.78 -24.74
N LEU A 117 -9.00 12.68 -23.50
CA LEU A 117 -7.99 13.59 -22.97
C LEU A 117 -6.70 13.54 -23.80
N PHE A 118 -6.27 12.34 -24.19
CA PHE A 118 -5.10 12.14 -25.06
C PHE A 118 -5.30 12.79 -26.44
N LEU A 119 -6.44 12.54 -27.10
CA LEU A 119 -6.76 13.15 -28.39
C LEU A 119 -6.89 14.67 -28.30
N PHE A 120 -7.53 15.17 -27.24
CA PHE A 120 -7.68 16.60 -26.97
C PHE A 120 -6.32 17.28 -26.78
N THR A 121 -5.43 16.65 -26.02
CA THR A 121 -4.07 17.16 -25.81
C THR A 121 -3.27 17.16 -27.11
N THR A 122 -3.36 16.08 -27.90
CA THR A 122 -2.75 15.99 -29.24
C THR A 122 -3.25 17.09 -30.17
N PHE A 123 -4.56 17.34 -30.18
CA PHE A 123 -5.17 18.39 -30.99
C PHE A 123 -4.74 19.80 -30.56
N ILE A 124 -4.68 20.07 -29.25
CA ILE A 124 -4.15 21.32 -28.72
C ILE A 124 -2.71 21.52 -29.18
N ASN A 125 -1.83 20.52 -28.99
CA ASN A 125 -0.44 20.62 -29.41
C ASN A 125 -0.32 20.95 -30.91
N TYR A 126 -1.12 20.29 -31.76
CA TYR A 126 -1.15 20.56 -33.19
C TYR A 126 -1.63 21.99 -33.54
N VAL A 127 -2.66 22.49 -32.84
CA VAL A 127 -3.18 23.85 -33.09
C VAL A 127 -2.20 24.91 -32.62
N PHE A 128 -1.55 24.70 -31.47
CA PHE A 128 -0.60 25.66 -30.92
C PHE A 128 0.71 25.69 -31.69
N GLU A 129 1.20 24.55 -32.17
CA GLU A 129 2.43 24.43 -32.98
C GLU A 129 2.15 24.37 -34.50
N LYS A 130 0.98 24.89 -34.91
CA LYS A 130 0.57 24.91 -36.32
C LYS A 130 1.61 25.62 -37.19
N GLY A 131 2.11 24.91 -38.20
CA GLY A 131 3.14 25.39 -39.13
C GLY A 131 4.54 24.86 -38.82
N ASN A 132 4.81 24.48 -37.57
CA ASN A 132 6.07 23.87 -37.17
C ASN A 132 5.96 22.35 -37.12
N TRP A 133 4.82 21.82 -36.68
CA TRP A 133 4.61 20.38 -36.46
C TRP A 133 3.56 19.81 -37.41
N ALA A 134 3.83 18.59 -37.91
CA ALA A 134 2.80 17.77 -38.49
C ALA A 134 1.90 17.15 -37.40
N LEU A 135 0.73 16.64 -37.80
CA LEU A 135 -0.16 15.93 -36.87
C LEU A 135 0.52 14.70 -36.26
N SER A 136 1.39 14.03 -37.03
CA SER A 136 2.21 12.91 -36.56
C SER A 136 3.13 13.29 -35.41
N ASP A 137 3.77 14.47 -35.50
CA ASP A 137 4.75 14.92 -34.50
C ASP A 137 4.04 15.31 -33.20
N SER A 138 2.85 15.91 -33.33
CA SER A 138 1.99 16.26 -32.19
C SER A 138 1.49 15.00 -31.45
N PHE A 139 1.12 13.96 -32.22
CA PHE A 139 0.74 12.66 -31.66
C PHE A 139 1.94 11.98 -31.01
N TRP A 140 3.10 11.99 -31.65
CA TRP A 140 4.32 11.38 -31.13
C TRP A 140 4.80 12.03 -29.82
N PHE A 141 4.83 13.37 -29.78
CA PHE A 141 5.11 14.12 -28.56
C PHE A 141 4.13 13.76 -27.43
N SER A 142 2.84 13.73 -27.73
CA SER A 142 1.82 13.39 -26.72
C SER A 142 1.96 11.94 -26.25
N PHE A 143 2.24 10.99 -27.17
CA PHE A 143 2.44 9.58 -26.84
C PHE A 143 3.67 9.36 -25.96
N THR A 144 4.82 9.91 -26.33
CA THR A 144 6.08 9.75 -25.57
C THR A 144 6.00 10.37 -24.19
N ALA A 145 5.27 11.47 -24.03
CA ALA A 145 5.04 12.09 -22.74
C ALA A 145 4.03 11.33 -21.86
N PHE A 146 2.92 10.83 -22.42
CA PHE A 146 1.95 10.03 -21.66
C PHE A 146 2.53 8.70 -21.20
N THR A 147 3.37 8.09 -22.03
CA THR A 147 4.10 6.86 -21.69
C THR A 147 5.32 7.12 -20.82
N THR A 148 5.59 8.38 -20.46
CA THR A 148 6.77 8.82 -19.69
C THR A 148 8.12 8.45 -20.33
N LEU A 149 8.12 8.10 -21.62
CA LEU A 149 9.35 7.84 -22.39
C LEU A 149 10.16 9.13 -22.56
N GLY A 150 9.49 10.23 -22.92
CA GLY A 150 10.07 11.57 -22.91
C GLY A 150 11.41 11.71 -23.66
N TYR A 151 11.53 11.17 -24.88
CA TYR A 151 12.78 11.22 -25.65
C TYR A 151 13.32 12.64 -25.87
N GLY A 152 12.43 13.64 -25.92
CA GLY A 152 12.81 15.05 -26.10
C GLY A 152 13.30 15.38 -27.51
N ASP A 153 13.03 14.52 -28.49
CA ASP A 153 13.28 14.71 -29.91
C ASP A 153 12.35 15.73 -30.54
N VAL A 154 11.10 15.78 -30.06
CA VAL A 154 10.08 16.74 -30.46
C VAL A 154 9.68 17.56 -29.23
N VAL A 155 9.94 18.87 -29.26
CA VAL A 155 9.69 19.78 -28.12
C VAL A 155 9.00 21.06 -28.62
N PRO A 156 7.87 21.49 -28.03
CA PRO A 156 7.11 22.62 -28.55
C PRO A 156 7.90 23.92 -28.37
N GLU A 157 7.89 24.81 -29.35
CA GLU A 157 8.65 26.06 -29.26
C GLU A 157 7.99 27.06 -28.30
N LYS A 158 6.67 26.98 -28.15
CA LYS A 158 5.92 27.93 -27.33
C LYS A 158 5.88 27.48 -25.88
N ARG A 159 6.38 28.36 -24.99
CA ARG A 159 6.31 28.18 -23.52
C ARG A 159 4.88 27.98 -23.01
N THR A 160 3.88 28.56 -23.67
CA THR A 160 2.47 28.36 -23.32
C THR A 160 2.04 26.92 -23.55
N THR A 161 2.41 26.32 -24.69
CA THR A 161 2.10 24.92 -25.01
C THR A 161 2.69 23.99 -23.96
N MET A 162 3.95 24.20 -23.56
CA MET A 162 4.62 23.43 -22.51
C MET A 162 3.87 23.48 -21.16
N ALA A 163 3.46 24.67 -20.71
CA ALA A 163 2.79 24.84 -19.43
C ALA A 163 1.39 24.18 -19.43
N PHE A 164 0.62 24.38 -20.50
CA PHE A 164 -0.68 23.72 -20.66
C PHE A 164 -0.51 22.20 -20.72
N PHE A 165 0.40 21.72 -21.57
CA PHE A 165 0.67 20.30 -21.73
C PHE A 165 1.08 19.62 -20.41
N GLY A 166 1.95 20.27 -19.63
CA GLY A 166 2.35 19.79 -18.31
C GLY A 166 1.17 19.61 -17.34
N LEU A 167 0.20 20.53 -17.35
CA LEU A 167 -1.00 20.38 -16.52
C LEU A 167 -1.86 19.19 -16.97
N PHE A 168 -2.06 19.05 -18.28
CA PHE A 168 -2.88 17.95 -18.83
C PHE A 168 -2.24 16.58 -18.66
N VAL A 169 -0.91 16.47 -18.71
CA VAL A 169 -0.22 15.19 -18.52
C VAL A 169 -0.37 14.69 -17.07
N VAL A 170 -0.34 15.60 -16.07
CA VAL A 170 -0.57 15.25 -14.67
C VAL A 170 -1.99 14.70 -14.47
N LEU A 171 -2.99 15.32 -15.09
CA LEU A 171 -4.38 14.82 -15.07
C LEU A 171 -4.50 13.47 -15.78
N GLY A 172 -3.84 13.31 -16.94
CA GLY A 172 -3.82 12.07 -17.71
C GLY A 172 -3.24 10.90 -16.92
N ILE A 173 -2.10 11.12 -16.25
CA ILE A 173 -1.43 10.10 -15.41
C ILE A 173 -2.27 9.77 -14.18
N SER A 174 -2.95 10.75 -13.58
CA SER A 174 -3.85 10.51 -12.43
C SER A 174 -5.01 9.58 -12.80
N LEU A 175 -5.64 9.80 -13.95
CA LEU A 175 -6.67 8.89 -14.48
C LEU A 175 -6.08 7.52 -14.84
N PHE A 176 -4.89 7.49 -15.43
CA PHE A 176 -4.21 6.24 -15.77
C PHE A 176 -3.92 5.39 -14.52
N SER A 177 -3.51 6.02 -13.42
CA SER A 177 -3.32 5.35 -12.13
C SER A 177 -4.59 4.66 -11.66
N TYR A 178 -5.76 5.27 -11.84
CA TYR A 178 -7.03 4.66 -11.44
C TYR A 178 -7.44 3.49 -12.35
N ILE A 179 -7.15 3.55 -13.66
CA ILE A 179 -7.29 2.39 -14.57
C ILE A 179 -6.46 1.21 -14.06
N ILE A 180 -5.21 1.45 -13.65
CA ILE A 180 -4.32 0.38 -13.16
C ILE A 180 -4.93 -0.29 -11.93
N VAL A 181 -5.38 0.49 -10.94
CA VAL A 181 -5.99 -0.05 -9.71
C VAL A 181 -7.19 -0.94 -10.03
N LEU A 182 -8.11 -0.47 -10.87
CA LEU A 182 -9.27 -1.25 -11.27
C LEU A 182 -8.91 -2.50 -12.08
N SER A 183 -7.87 -2.40 -12.91
CA SER A 183 -7.39 -3.53 -13.73
C SER A 183 -6.78 -4.62 -12.86
N VAL A 184 -6.01 -4.24 -11.84
CA VAL A 184 -5.45 -5.17 -10.84
C VAL A 184 -6.57 -5.85 -10.06
N ASP A 185 -7.56 -5.09 -9.58
CA ASP A 185 -8.72 -5.64 -8.89
C ASP A 185 -9.46 -6.64 -9.79
N PHE A 186 -9.69 -6.30 -11.05
CA PHE A 186 -10.35 -7.18 -12.00
C PHE A 186 -9.57 -8.49 -12.19
N PHE A 187 -8.26 -8.38 -12.37
CA PHE A 187 -7.38 -9.53 -12.55
C PHE A 187 -7.33 -10.42 -11.29
N TYR A 188 -7.21 -9.83 -10.11
CA TYR A 188 -7.21 -10.54 -8.83
C TYR A 188 -8.52 -11.32 -8.64
N ASN A 189 -9.66 -10.67 -8.87
CA ASN A 189 -10.98 -11.31 -8.75
C ASN A 189 -11.16 -12.43 -9.80
N TYR A 190 -10.63 -12.25 -11.00
CA TYR A 190 -10.64 -13.29 -12.03
C TYR A 190 -9.78 -14.50 -11.63
N ALA A 191 -8.56 -14.26 -11.16
CA ALA A 191 -7.65 -15.32 -10.71
C ALA A 191 -8.24 -16.10 -9.52
N LYS A 192 -8.76 -15.38 -8.52
CA LYS A 192 -9.39 -15.99 -7.34
C LYS A 192 -10.57 -16.89 -7.71
N LYS A 193 -11.51 -16.40 -8.54
CA LYS A 193 -12.66 -17.21 -9.00
C LYS A 193 -12.23 -18.48 -9.73
N LYS A 194 -11.14 -18.41 -10.49
CA LYS A 194 -10.60 -19.57 -11.21
C LYS A 194 -9.96 -20.58 -10.25
N ILE A 195 -9.18 -20.13 -9.28
CA ILE A 195 -8.53 -20.98 -8.27
C ILE A 195 -9.58 -21.67 -7.39
N ASP A 196 -10.56 -20.92 -6.87
CA ASP A 196 -11.63 -21.47 -6.03
C ASP A 196 -12.44 -22.55 -6.78
N GLY A 197 -12.67 -22.33 -8.08
CA GLY A 197 -13.32 -23.33 -8.94
C GLY A 197 -12.49 -24.61 -9.14
N TYR A 198 -11.16 -24.52 -9.14
CA TYR A 198 -10.31 -25.71 -9.13
C TYR A 198 -10.35 -26.42 -7.78
N LEU A 199 -10.24 -25.68 -6.67
CA LEU A 199 -10.27 -26.27 -5.32
C LEU A 199 -11.59 -27.01 -5.04
N ALA A 200 -12.73 -26.43 -5.44
CA ALA A 200 -14.04 -27.06 -5.30
C ALA A 200 -14.24 -28.34 -6.16
N LYS A 201 -13.36 -28.58 -7.14
CA LYS A 201 -13.40 -29.78 -7.98
C LYS A 201 -12.56 -30.93 -7.43
N PHE A 202 -11.64 -30.64 -6.50
CA PHE A 202 -10.70 -31.63 -5.94
C PHE A 202 -10.95 -31.97 -4.46
N GLY A 203 -11.84 -31.26 -3.77
CA GLY A 203 -12.35 -31.61 -2.43
C GLY A 203 -13.71 -32.27 -2.51
#